data_AF-A0A836XHM4-F1
#
_entry.id   AF-A0A836XHM4-F1
#
_cell.length_a   1.000
_cell.length_b   1.000
_cell.length_c   1.000
_cell.angle_alpha   90.00
_cell.angle_beta   90.00
_cell.angle_gamma   90.00
#
_symmetry.space_group_name_H-M   'P 1'
#
loop_
_entity.id
_entity.type
_entity.pdbx_description
1 polymer ?
#
loop_
_entity_poly.entity_id
_entity_poly.type
_entity_poly.pdbx_seq_one_letter_code
_entity_poly.pdbx_strand_id
1 'polypeptide(L)'
;MFALNFVDRHTYNFEEEVLPLAHAQNAAVAAMKVYGGSIDMKYDKPCASQMADSGFADHERALRYALGLPAVSLAVLGVYDEAELLQNIEWVQRYAPLAENEEADLLAQGQTLAEQWGPHYGSVE
;
A
#
# COMPACT_ATOMS: atom_id res chain seq x y z
N MET A 1 4.17 12.11 -2.41
CA MET A 1 3.56 10.86 -1.88
C MET A 1 3.32 9.95 -3.06
N PHE A 2 3.56 8.66 -2.93
CA PHE A 2 3.41 7.69 -4.02
C PHE A 2 2.50 6.54 -3.58
N ALA A 3 1.82 5.91 -4.54
CA ALA A 3 1.06 4.71 -4.26
C ALA A 3 2.04 3.58 -3.94
N LEU A 4 2.19 3.27 -2.65
CA LEU A 4 3.18 2.32 -2.14
C LEU A 4 2.44 1.24 -1.37
N ASN A 5 1.96 0.25 -2.11
CA ASN A 5 1.39 -0.97 -1.60
C ASN A 5 1.89 -2.16 -2.44
N PHE A 6 1.79 -3.36 -1.90
CA PHE A 6 2.35 -4.57 -2.50
C PHE A 6 1.73 -4.96 -3.85
N VAL A 7 0.54 -4.43 -4.18
CA VAL A 7 -0.12 -4.63 -5.48
C VAL A 7 0.45 -3.65 -6.51
N ASP A 8 0.54 -2.37 -6.14
CA ASP A 8 1.09 -1.31 -7.00
C ASP A 8 2.60 -1.42 -7.24
N ARG A 9 3.32 -2.24 -6.47
CA ARG A 9 4.67 -2.68 -6.85
C ARG A 9 4.67 -3.33 -8.24
N HIS A 10 3.65 -4.12 -8.56
CA HIS A 10 3.54 -4.83 -9.84
C HIS A 10 2.85 -4.01 -10.94
N THR A 11 2.19 -2.91 -10.57
CA THR A 11 1.53 -2.00 -11.53
C THR A 11 2.44 -0.83 -11.90
N TYR A 12 3.03 -0.15 -10.92
CA TYR A 12 3.79 1.10 -11.13
C TYR A 12 5.25 1.03 -10.68
N ASN A 13 5.60 0.10 -9.79
CA ASN A 13 6.96 -0.14 -9.28
C ASN A 13 7.72 1.14 -8.84
N PHE A 14 7.02 2.08 -8.17
CA PHE A 14 7.68 3.27 -7.63
C PHE A 14 8.81 2.95 -6.63
N GLU A 15 8.79 1.74 -6.06
CA GLU A 15 9.78 1.25 -5.12
C GLU A 15 11.18 1.16 -5.71
N GLU A 16 11.30 0.71 -6.96
CA GLU A 16 12.60 0.57 -7.62
C GLU A 16 12.95 1.81 -8.46
N GLU A 17 11.94 2.52 -8.96
CA GLU A 17 12.15 3.67 -9.86
C GLU A 17 12.27 5.01 -9.12
N VAL A 18 11.53 5.21 -8.02
CA VAL A 18 11.37 6.53 -7.38
C VAL A 18 12.02 6.59 -6.01
N LEU A 19 11.88 5.55 -5.17
CA LEU A 19 12.43 5.57 -3.80
C LEU A 19 13.95 5.75 -3.77
N PRO A 20 14.76 5.13 -4.66
CA PRO A 20 16.21 5.37 -4.68
C PRO A 20 16.57 6.82 -5.01
N LEU A 21 15.82 7.46 -5.91
CA LEU A 21 16.01 8.86 -6.28
C LEU A 21 15.64 9.80 -5.13
N ALA A 22 14.51 9.54 -4.47
CA ALA A 22 14.10 10.31 -3.29
C ALA A 22 15.14 10.21 -2.17
N HIS A 23 15.66 9.00 -1.92
CA HIS A 23 16.72 8.79 -0.95
C HIS A 23 18.00 9.56 -1.30
N ALA A 24 18.45 9.50 -2.56
CA ALA A 24 19.64 10.21 -3.04
C ALA A 24 19.52 11.74 -2.89
N GLN A 25 18.30 12.27 -2.91
CA GLN A 25 18.01 13.70 -2.73
C GLN A 25 17.69 14.08 -1.28
N ASN A 26 17.82 13.14 -0.33
CA ASN A 26 17.42 13.34 1.07
C ASN A 26 15.96 13.84 1.21
N ALA A 27 15.08 13.36 0.35
CA ALA A 27 13.67 13.71 0.33
C ALA A 27 12.86 12.66 1.09
N ALA A 28 12.09 13.10 2.09
CA ALA A 28 11.19 12.22 2.82
C ALA A 28 10.03 11.76 1.92
N VAL A 29 9.72 10.46 1.94
CA VAL A 29 8.60 9.89 1.19
C VAL A 29 7.45 9.54 2.13
N ALA A 30 6.25 9.96 1.74
CA ALA A 30 5.01 9.48 2.35
C ALA A 30 4.37 8.42 1.43
N ALA A 31 4.15 7.22 1.97
CA ALA A 31 3.39 6.16 1.33
C ALA A 31 1.90 6.52 1.37
N MET A 32 1.23 6.54 0.22
CA MET A 32 -0.22 6.70 0.13
C MET A 32 -0.84 5.47 -0.52
N LYS A 33 -2.17 5.35 -0.40
CA LYS A 33 -2.94 4.22 -0.96
C LYS A 33 -2.40 2.87 -0.48
N VAL A 34 -2.01 2.81 0.79
CA VAL A 34 -1.50 1.59 1.44
C VAL A 34 -2.48 0.42 1.29
N TYR A 35 -3.79 0.70 1.28
CA TYR A 35 -4.86 -0.28 1.09
C TYR A 35 -5.45 -0.31 -0.33
N GLY A 36 -4.72 0.19 -1.34
CA GLY A 36 -5.21 0.23 -2.73
C GLY A 36 -6.22 1.34 -3.02
N GLY A 37 -6.49 2.24 -2.07
CA GLY A 37 -7.40 3.37 -2.28
C GLY A 37 -8.88 2.98 -2.18
N SER A 38 -9.72 3.74 -2.88
CA SER A 38 -11.17 3.51 -2.91
C SER A 38 -11.50 2.61 -4.10
N ILE A 39 -12.63 1.91 -4.04
CA ILE A 39 -13.09 1.03 -5.12
C ILE A 39 -13.15 1.81 -6.44
N ASP A 40 -12.50 1.30 -7.49
CA ASP A 40 -12.36 1.93 -8.80
C ASP A 40 -11.79 3.38 -8.77
N MET A 41 -11.05 3.76 -7.71
CA MET A 41 -10.61 5.15 -7.48
C MET A 41 -11.76 6.17 -7.40
N LYS A 42 -12.98 5.74 -7.04
CA LYS A 42 -14.16 6.62 -6.88
C LYS A 42 -14.29 7.07 -5.42
N TYR A 43 -14.21 8.37 -5.18
CA TYR A 43 -14.20 8.97 -3.83
C TYR A 43 -15.47 9.77 -3.52
N ASP A 44 -16.56 9.55 -4.25
CA ASP A 44 -17.82 10.27 -4.08
C ASP A 44 -18.57 9.87 -2.79
N LYS A 45 -18.29 8.68 -2.26
CA LYS A 45 -18.87 8.16 -1.02
C LYS A 45 -17.83 7.38 -0.22
N PRO A 46 -17.94 7.35 1.12
CA PRO A 46 -17.16 6.43 1.93
C PRO A 46 -17.43 4.98 1.53
N CYS A 47 -16.39 4.20 1.32
CA CYS A 47 -16.47 2.75 1.14
C CYS A 47 -15.21 2.08 1.70
N ALA A 48 -15.25 0.75 1.82
CA ALA A 48 -14.09 -0.05 2.12
C ALA A 48 -12.99 0.12 1.05
N SER A 49 -11.78 -0.30 1.40
CA SER A 49 -10.63 -0.21 0.51
C SER A 49 -10.76 -1.12 -0.74
N GLN A 50 -10.04 -0.78 -1.81
CA GLN A 50 -9.94 -1.67 -2.99
C GLN A 50 -9.39 -3.06 -2.61
N MET A 51 -8.48 -3.15 -1.63
CA MET A 51 -7.98 -4.44 -1.13
C MET A 51 -9.09 -5.28 -0.49
N ALA A 52 -9.92 -4.68 0.36
CA ALA A 52 -11.04 -5.37 0.98
C ALA A 52 -12.05 -5.88 -0.07
N ASP A 53 -12.38 -5.05 -1.06
CA ASP A 53 -13.27 -5.42 -2.17
C ASP A 53 -12.71 -6.55 -3.03
N SER A 54 -11.38 -6.58 -3.18
CA SER A 54 -10.66 -7.61 -3.96
C SER A 54 -10.41 -8.91 -3.18
N GLY A 55 -10.99 -9.04 -1.98
CA GLY A 55 -10.90 -10.25 -1.17
C GLY A 55 -9.62 -10.37 -0.33
N PHE A 56 -8.81 -9.32 -0.25
CA PHE A 56 -7.62 -9.29 0.62
C PHE A 56 -7.99 -8.71 1.99
N ALA A 57 -8.02 -9.56 3.01
CA ALA A 57 -8.46 -9.17 4.36
C ALA A 57 -7.32 -8.66 5.27
N ASP A 58 -6.07 -9.00 4.97
CA ASP A 58 -4.91 -8.80 5.87
C ASP A 58 -4.28 -7.40 5.73
N HIS A 59 -5.03 -6.37 6.12
CA HIS A 59 -4.63 -4.97 6.03
C HIS A 59 -3.41 -4.64 6.91
N GLU A 60 -3.18 -5.38 8.00
CA GLU A 60 -2.00 -5.21 8.82
C GLU A 60 -0.72 -5.53 8.02
N ARG A 61 -0.72 -6.63 7.28
CA ARG A 61 0.44 -7.02 6.45
C ARG A 61 0.69 -6.02 5.32
N ALA A 62 -0.36 -5.47 4.71
CA ALA A 62 -0.25 -4.37 3.74
C ALA A 62 0.35 -3.09 4.35
N LEU A 63 -0.05 -2.75 5.58
CA LEU A 63 0.51 -1.61 6.31
C LEU A 63 1.98 -1.81 6.67
N ARG A 64 2.32 -3.00 7.21
CA ARG A 64 3.70 -3.37 7.56
C ARG A 64 4.62 -3.32 6.34
N TYR A 65 4.13 -3.81 5.20
CA TYR A 65 4.84 -3.70 3.91
C TYR A 65 5.17 -2.23 3.58
N ALA A 66 4.17 -1.36 3.52
CA ALA A 66 4.37 0.04 3.12
C ALA A 66 5.31 0.80 4.07
N LEU A 67 5.22 0.55 5.38
CA LEU A 67 6.10 1.14 6.39
C LEU A 67 7.52 0.56 6.37
N GLY A 68 7.69 -0.68 5.90
CA GLY A 68 8.98 -1.35 5.81
C GLY A 68 9.81 -0.95 4.59
N LEU A 69 9.21 -0.28 3.60
CA LEU A 69 9.89 0.12 2.38
C LEU A 69 11.04 1.11 2.64
N PRO A 70 12.20 0.94 1.99
CA PRO A 70 13.30 1.90 2.07
C PRO A 70 12.86 3.32 1.69
N ALA A 71 13.38 4.33 2.39
CA ALA A 71 13.09 5.76 2.19
C ALA A 71 11.65 6.22 2.50
N VAL A 72 10.72 5.32 2.86
CA VAL A 72 9.41 5.71 3.40
C VAL A 72 9.60 6.24 4.82
N SER A 73 9.08 7.44 5.07
CA SER A 73 9.15 8.14 6.35
C SER A 73 7.83 8.10 7.12
N LEU A 74 6.70 7.99 6.41
CA LEU A 74 5.36 7.90 7.00
C LEU A 74 4.37 7.24 6.03
N ALA A 75 3.25 6.76 6.56
CA ALA A 75 2.12 6.27 5.78
C ALA A 75 0.89 7.19 5.95
N VAL A 76 0.18 7.46 4.86
CA VAL A 76 -1.09 8.19 4.81
C VAL A 76 -2.20 7.19 4.52
N LEU A 77 -2.98 6.87 5.54
CA LEU A 77 -4.03 5.85 5.49
C LEU A 77 -5.38 6.48 5.17
N GLY A 78 -6.09 5.91 4.20
CA GLY A 78 -7.52 6.13 4.04
C GLY A 78 -8.26 5.23 5.02
N VAL A 79 -9.24 5.80 5.73
CA VAL A 79 -9.99 5.12 6.78
C VAL A 79 -11.46 5.30 6.51
N TYR A 80 -12.21 4.20 6.44
CA TYR A 80 -13.63 4.18 6.14
C TYR A 80 -14.49 4.42 7.39
N ASP A 81 -14.12 3.80 8.52
CA ASP A 81 -14.84 3.91 9.79
C ASP A 81 -13.91 3.97 11.02
N GLU A 82 -14.49 4.20 12.20
CA GLU A 82 -13.74 4.32 13.45
C GLU A 82 -13.05 3.00 13.85
N ALA A 83 -13.63 1.84 13.50
CA ALA A 83 -13.05 0.55 13.85
C ALA A 83 -11.73 0.33 13.08
N GLU A 84 -11.70 0.70 11.80
CA GLU A 84 -10.46 0.71 11.00
C GLU A 84 -9.43 1.69 11.57
N LEU A 85 -9.84 2.87 12.05
CA LEU A 85 -8.92 3.84 12.67
C LEU A 85 -8.21 3.22 13.88
N LEU A 86 -9.00 2.61 14.78
CA LEU A 86 -8.47 2.03 16.01
C LEU A 86 -7.56 0.83 15.73
N GLN A 87 -7.92 -0.02 14.76
CA GLN A 87 -7.07 -1.12 14.31
C GLN A 87 -5.74 -0.62 13.75
N ASN A 88 -5.75 0.42 12.90
CA ASN A 88 -4.52 1.01 12.36
C ASN A 88 -3.61 1.56 13.45
N ILE A 89 -4.17 2.23 14.46
CA ILE A 89 -3.40 2.74 15.61
C ILE A 89 -2.74 1.57 16.35
N GLU A 90 -3.49 0.51 16.64
CA GLU A 90 -2.97 -0.68 17.31
C GLU A 90 -1.82 -1.31 16.52
N TRP A 91 -2.01 -1.54 15.21
CA TRP A 91 -1.01 -2.14 14.33
C TRP A 91 0.28 -1.33 14.26
N VAL A 92 0.19 -0.01 14.16
CA VAL A 92 1.37 0.87 14.16
C VAL A 92 2.09 0.85 15.51
N GLN A 93 1.37 0.82 16.63
CA GLN A 93 1.97 0.75 17.97
C GLN A 93 2.76 -0.54 18.19
N ARG A 94 2.32 -1.65 17.62
CA ARG A 94 2.99 -2.97 17.71
C ARG A 94 3.75 -3.37 16.45
N TYR A 95 4.11 -2.39 15.62
CA TYR A 95 4.77 -2.63 14.34
C TYR A 95 5.99 -3.54 14.49
N ALA A 96 6.07 -4.53 13.60
CA ALA A 96 7.25 -5.34 13.36
C ALA A 96 7.45 -5.46 11.83
N PRO A 97 8.70 -5.47 11.33
CA PRO A 97 8.97 -5.75 9.93
C PRO A 97 8.39 -7.11 9.49
N LEU A 98 8.07 -7.27 8.21
CA LEU A 98 7.69 -8.56 7.66
C LEU A 98 8.89 -9.51 7.69
N ALA A 99 8.63 -10.79 8.00
CA ALA A 99 9.63 -11.82 7.73
C ALA A 99 9.75 -12.05 6.21
N GLU A 100 10.91 -12.50 5.74
CA GLU A 100 11.19 -12.67 4.31
C GLU A 100 10.15 -13.56 3.61
N ASN A 101 9.68 -14.62 4.28
CA ASN A 101 8.65 -15.49 3.75
C ASN A 101 7.27 -14.83 3.73
N GLU A 102 6.93 -14.02 4.75
CA GLU A 102 5.67 -13.27 4.79
C GLU A 102 5.60 -12.25 3.66
N GLU A 103 6.73 -11.59 3.37
CA GLU A 103 6.87 -10.63 2.28
C GLU A 103 6.81 -11.30 0.91
N ALA A 104 7.55 -12.38 0.70
CA ALA A 104 7.49 -13.15 -0.56
C ALA A 104 6.06 -13.63 -0.87
N ASP A 105 5.36 -14.17 0.14
CA ASP A 105 3.97 -14.61 0.00
C ASP A 105 3.03 -13.44 -0.29
N LEU A 106 3.27 -12.26 0.31
CA LEU A 106 2.49 -11.05 0.05
C LEU A 106 2.71 -10.55 -1.38
N LEU A 107 3.96 -10.53 -1.84
CA LEU A 107 4.30 -10.08 -3.20
C LEU A 107 3.71 -11.00 -4.27
N ALA A 108 3.69 -12.31 -4.04
CA ALA A 108 3.03 -13.26 -4.94
C ALA A 108 1.52 -13.00 -5.05
N GLN A 109 0.85 -12.73 -3.92
CA GLN A 109 -0.57 -12.33 -3.90
C GLN A 109 -0.79 -10.99 -4.60
N GLY A 110 0.14 -10.05 -4.43
CA GLY A 110 0.12 -8.73 -5.05
C GLY A 110 0.11 -8.80 -6.57
N GLN A 111 0.85 -9.75 -7.15
CA GLN A 111 0.89 -9.91 -8.60
C GLN A 111 -0.47 -10.34 -9.17
N THR A 112 -1.14 -11.30 -8.52
CA THR A 112 -2.50 -11.71 -8.91
C THR A 112 -3.52 -10.58 -8.77
N LEU A 113 -3.43 -9.80 -7.68
CA LEU A 113 -4.31 -8.64 -7.48
C LEU A 113 -4.03 -7.52 -8.51
N ALA A 114 -2.77 -7.33 -8.91
CA ALA A 114 -2.42 -6.32 -9.90
C ALA A 114 -3.01 -6.64 -11.28
N GLU A 115 -3.03 -7.92 -11.67
CA GLU A 115 -3.72 -8.37 -12.88
C GLU A 115 -5.24 -8.10 -12.83
N GLN A 116 -5.84 -8.21 -11.64
CA GLN A 116 -7.25 -7.89 -11.42
C GLN A 116 -7.53 -6.38 -11.47
N TRP A 117 -6.71 -5.58 -10.80
CA TRP A 117 -6.93 -4.13 -10.66
C TRP A 117 -6.62 -3.39 -11.96
N GLY A 118 -5.54 -3.82 -12.63
CA GLY A 118 -4.98 -3.11 -13.76
C GLY A 118 -4.50 -1.69 -13.40
N PRO A 119 -4.02 -0.95 -14.41
CA PRO A 119 -3.61 0.43 -14.23
C PRO A 119 -4.81 1.35 -13.98
N HIS A 120 -4.75 2.14 -12.91
CA HIS A 120 -5.81 3.05 -12.46
C HIS A 120 -5.42 4.54 -12.39
N TYR A 121 -4.14 4.87 -12.61
CA TYR A 121 -3.63 6.24 -12.84
C TYR A 121 -3.36 6.56 -14.30
N GLY A 122 -3.75 5.68 -15.22
CA GLY A 122 -3.39 5.73 -16.65
C GLY A 122 -2.42 4.63 -17.04
N SER A 123 -2.17 4.49 -18.34
CA SER A 123 -1.31 3.44 -18.90
C SER A 123 0.12 3.54 -18.39
N VAL A 124 0.73 2.38 -18.19
CA VAL A 124 2.16 2.23 -17.93
C VAL A 124 2.81 2.01 -19.29
N GLU A 125 3.67 2.93 -19.71
CA GLU A 125 4.42 2.88 -20.98
C GLU A 125 5.85 2.36 -20.77
#